data_AF-A0A1J5DRL5-F1
#
_entry.id   AF-A0A1J5DRL5-F1
#
_cell.length_a   1.000
_cell.length_b   1.000
_cell.length_c   1.000
_cell.angle_alpha   90.00
_cell.angle_beta   90.00
_cell.angle_gamma   90.00
#
_symmetry.space_group_name_H-M   'P 1'
#
loop_
_entity.id
_entity.type
_entity.pdbx_description
1 polymer ?
#
loop_
_entity_poly.entity_id
_entity_poly.type
_entity_poly.pdbx_seq_one_letter_code
_entity_poly.pdbx_strand_id
1 'polypeptide(L)'
;MLRKIVNMLMGSAESAGREEQTYFERLLDESKPQLRARLSSNGADPVEALAETIMEKVVESGTPANPQAGRAYFSVLVENDRLPAGAQLDESELGLLRDLLVEYFSGNETVRDRANEVLALIERKFSEGAFTQARILLQIFETDVETKLNNERNLFYEDMIMRLGIRRRHEVPTEERDGFRETAAALEPTDDEGIKELLSRLAHEYYVHFCLDIRSAEATKEWARFGEVVDESMRDRLLKYVPPLRWRSPFLVAGESVIEMATNHLQPEATERYVQRLIKMCYFLLLASGDTGFESYIYSLLAWSRDEVNVDVKRLLPFIHRRSVLDEIGLQETLDEVYQDFYAATLAKRLDGSREKIEGAWRGFLKELSTMDLNDIPPGHYDLGGFLLDQLLGFKQPDPYFSFKLYRLT
;
A
#
# COMPACT_ATOMS: atom_id res chain seq x y z
N MET A 1 15.60 0.59 33.14
CA MET A 1 16.31 0.85 31.87
C MET A 1 15.63 0.14 30.71
N LEU A 2 15.43 -1.19 30.76
CA LEU A 2 14.64 -1.94 29.76
C LEU A 2 13.19 -1.44 29.57
N ARG A 3 12.47 -1.09 30.65
CA ARG A 3 11.14 -0.43 30.56
C ARG A 3 11.16 0.94 29.87
N LYS A 4 12.29 1.66 29.91
CA LYS A 4 12.46 2.97 29.27
C LYS A 4 12.83 2.83 27.79
N ILE A 5 13.46 1.72 27.40
CA ILE A 5 13.75 1.37 26.01
C ILE A 5 12.48 0.81 25.35
N VAL A 6 11.70 0.00 26.06
CA VAL A 6 10.37 -0.44 25.59
C VAL A 6 9.42 0.75 25.43
N ASN A 7 9.40 1.72 26.35
CA ASN A 7 8.61 2.95 26.17
C ASN A 7 9.23 3.99 25.20
N MET A 8 10.44 3.74 24.67
CA MET A 8 11.03 4.54 23.58
C MET A 8 10.83 3.89 22.22
N LEU A 9 10.74 2.55 22.17
CA LEU A 9 10.40 1.77 20.98
C LEU A 9 8.88 1.60 20.81
N MET A 10 8.12 1.77 21.89
CA MET A 10 6.67 1.84 21.89
C MET A 10 6.31 3.28 22.25
N GLY A 11 5.94 4.06 21.23
CA GLY A 11 5.35 5.39 21.40
C GLY A 11 4.30 5.36 22.51
N SER A 12 4.26 6.45 23.29
CA SER A 12 3.39 6.60 24.46
C SER A 12 1.99 6.05 24.21
N ALA A 13 1.57 5.10 25.04
CA ALA A 13 0.21 4.54 25.09
C ALA A 13 -0.89 5.58 25.47
N GLU A 14 -0.59 6.88 25.42
CA GLU A 14 -1.52 8.00 25.64
C GLU A 14 -2.04 8.62 24.32
N SER A 15 -1.59 8.15 23.14
CA SER A 15 -2.12 8.55 21.82
C SER A 15 -3.20 7.60 21.26
N ALA A 16 -3.63 6.61 22.03
CA ALA A 16 -4.57 5.57 21.64
C ALA A 16 -5.92 6.17 21.18
N GLY A 17 -6.05 6.44 19.88
CA GLY A 17 -7.24 7.02 19.27
C GLY A 17 -6.99 8.12 18.23
N ARG A 18 -5.74 8.55 17.99
CA ARG A 18 -5.42 9.43 16.86
C ARG A 18 -4.26 8.88 16.03
N GLU A 19 -4.47 8.81 14.72
CA GLU A 19 -3.41 8.51 13.76
C GLU A 19 -2.29 9.55 13.91
N GLU A 20 -1.05 9.10 14.09
CA GLU A 20 0.09 10.00 14.08
C GLU A 20 0.22 10.64 12.69
N GLN A 21 0.36 11.96 12.68
CA GLN A 21 0.55 12.70 11.44
C GLN A 21 1.87 12.28 10.79
N THR A 22 1.78 11.81 9.54
CA THR A 22 2.95 11.38 8.75
C THR A 22 3.87 12.55 8.43
N TYR A 23 5.12 12.26 8.07
CA TYR A 23 6.07 13.27 7.64
C TYR A 23 5.54 14.10 6.46
N PHE A 24 4.93 13.45 5.47
CA PHE A 24 4.36 14.15 4.32
C PHE A 24 3.16 15.03 4.70
N GLU A 25 2.24 14.55 5.54
CA GLU A 25 1.13 15.38 6.03
C GLU A 25 1.61 16.60 6.83
N ARG A 26 2.68 16.47 7.64
CA ARG A 26 3.30 17.62 8.31
C ARG A 26 3.82 18.65 7.31
N LEU A 27 4.59 18.19 6.31
CA LEU A 27 5.11 19.07 5.26
C LEU A 27 4.00 19.76 4.48
N LEU A 28 2.92 19.04 4.18
CA LEU A 28 1.74 19.56 3.50
C LEU A 28 1.10 20.70 4.30
N ASP A 29 0.86 20.51 5.61
CA ASP A 29 0.29 21.53 6.48
C ASP A 29 1.19 22.77 6.60
N GLU A 30 2.49 22.54 6.76
CA GLU A 30 3.47 23.62 6.85
C GLU A 30 3.59 24.42 5.54
N SER A 31 3.37 23.77 4.39
CA SER A 31 3.49 24.36 3.06
C SER A 31 2.25 25.14 2.61
N LYS A 32 1.07 24.91 3.22
CA LYS A 32 -0.20 25.55 2.85
C LYS A 32 -0.11 27.09 2.69
N PRO A 33 0.51 27.87 3.61
CA PRO A 33 0.54 29.32 3.48
C PRO A 33 1.32 29.82 2.25
N GLN A 34 2.49 29.23 2.00
CA GLN A 34 3.35 29.59 0.86
C GLN A 34 2.75 29.13 -0.46
N LEU A 35 2.19 27.91 -0.48
CA LEU A 35 1.49 27.37 -1.65
C LEU A 35 0.33 28.29 -2.05
N ARG A 36 -0.48 28.73 -1.09
CA ARG A 36 -1.63 29.61 -1.37
C ARG A 36 -1.21 30.92 -2.06
N ALA A 37 -0.10 31.52 -1.62
CA ALA A 37 0.44 32.73 -2.23
C ALA A 37 0.91 32.50 -3.68
N ARG A 38 1.52 31.34 -3.97
CA ARG A 38 1.96 30.95 -5.32
C ARG A 38 0.79 30.70 -6.27
N LEU A 39 -0.21 29.94 -5.80
CA LEU A 39 -1.39 29.62 -6.60
C LEU A 39 -2.17 30.87 -6.99
N SER A 40 -2.22 31.86 -6.10
CA SER A 40 -2.92 33.13 -6.34
C SER A 40 -2.19 34.10 -7.27
N SER A 41 -0.88 33.92 -7.50
CA SER A 41 -0.04 34.90 -8.21
C SER A 41 0.34 34.49 -9.63
N ASN A 42 0.51 33.20 -9.92
CA ASN A 42 1.20 32.77 -11.15
C ASN A 42 0.43 31.85 -12.09
N GLY A 43 -0.80 31.41 -11.77
CA GLY A 43 -1.51 30.40 -12.59
C GLY A 43 -0.69 29.14 -12.86
N ALA A 44 0.30 28.87 -12.00
CA ALA A 44 1.24 27.78 -12.13
C ALA A 44 0.52 26.45 -11.88
N ASP A 45 1.07 25.38 -12.46
CA ASP A 45 0.59 24.03 -12.18
C ASP A 45 0.61 23.78 -10.66
N PRO A 46 -0.54 23.44 -10.04
CA PRO A 46 -0.62 23.38 -8.60
C PRO A 46 0.21 22.25 -7.99
N VAL A 47 0.47 21.18 -8.75
CA VAL A 47 1.30 20.06 -8.32
C VAL A 47 2.77 20.47 -8.35
N GLU A 48 3.18 21.21 -9.39
CA GLU A 48 4.53 21.77 -9.47
C GLU A 48 4.78 22.81 -8.37
N ALA A 49 3.84 23.73 -8.16
CA ALA A 49 3.92 24.73 -7.10
C ALA A 49 4.01 24.06 -5.72
N LEU A 50 3.28 22.96 -5.49
CA LEU A 50 3.36 22.18 -4.27
C LEU A 50 4.72 21.50 -4.10
N ALA A 51 5.22 20.83 -5.15
CA ALA A 51 6.51 20.14 -5.13
C ALA A 51 7.66 21.12 -4.85
N GLU A 52 7.66 22.29 -5.48
CA GLU A 52 8.65 23.35 -5.23
C GLU A 52 8.54 23.91 -3.81
N THR A 53 7.32 24.18 -3.32
CA THR A 53 7.12 24.71 -1.95
C THR A 53 7.64 23.73 -0.91
N ILE A 54 7.36 22.43 -1.10
CA ILE A 54 7.91 21.38 -0.23
C ILE A 54 9.42 21.36 -0.31
N MET A 55 10.00 21.43 -1.52
CA MET A 55 11.45 21.42 -1.68
C MET A 55 12.12 22.60 -0.96
N GLU A 56 11.58 23.81 -1.09
CA GLU A 56 12.08 25.00 -0.40
C GLU A 56 11.99 24.90 1.12
N LYS A 57 10.98 24.19 1.63
CA LYS A 57 10.82 23.93 3.06
C LYS A 57 11.88 22.99 3.61
N VAL A 58 12.20 21.94 2.87
CA VAL A 58 13.08 20.87 3.35
C VAL A 58 14.56 21.12 3.08
N VAL A 59 14.89 22.07 2.20
CA VAL A 59 16.28 22.42 1.88
C VAL A 59 16.75 23.61 2.73
N GLU A 60 18.03 23.63 3.10
CA GLU A 60 18.62 24.74 3.85
C GLU A 60 18.52 26.08 3.11
N SER A 61 18.29 27.15 3.87
CA SER A 61 18.18 28.51 3.35
C SER A 61 19.42 28.92 2.54
N GLY A 62 19.23 29.18 1.25
CA GLY A 62 20.30 29.61 0.34
C GLY A 62 20.60 28.64 -0.81
N THR A 63 20.10 27.42 -0.76
CA THR A 63 20.17 26.50 -1.90
C THR A 63 19.01 26.79 -2.86
N PRO A 64 19.27 27.03 -4.16
CA PRO A 64 18.21 27.24 -5.13
C PRO A 64 17.35 25.97 -5.24
N ALA A 65 16.03 26.09 -5.05
CA ALA A 65 15.13 24.98 -5.28
C ALA A 65 15.10 24.65 -6.78
N ASN A 66 15.61 23.47 -7.16
CA ASN A 66 15.49 22.97 -8.51
C ASN A 66 14.11 22.30 -8.69
N PRO A 67 13.26 22.74 -9.63
CA PRO A 67 11.93 22.16 -9.83
C PRO A 67 11.95 20.67 -10.16
N GLN A 68 12.99 20.18 -10.86
CA GLN A 68 13.13 18.75 -11.19
C GLN A 68 13.42 17.93 -9.93
N ALA A 69 14.30 18.42 -9.05
CA ALA A 69 14.56 17.80 -7.75
C ALA A 69 13.29 17.77 -6.89
N GLY A 70 12.55 18.88 -6.85
CA GLY A 70 11.28 18.98 -6.13
C GLY A 70 10.25 17.98 -6.63
N ARG A 71 10.08 17.83 -7.95
CA ARG A 71 9.17 16.84 -8.56
C ARG A 71 9.56 15.41 -8.21
N ALA A 72 10.85 15.06 -8.32
CA ALA A 72 11.35 13.73 -7.98
C ALA A 72 11.13 13.41 -6.49
N TYR A 73 11.47 14.35 -5.60
CA TYR A 73 11.28 14.18 -4.17
C TYR A 73 9.80 14.06 -3.81
N PHE A 74 8.94 14.92 -4.38
CA PHE A 74 7.49 14.85 -4.19
C PHE A 74 6.91 13.51 -4.63
N SER A 75 7.36 12.96 -5.75
CA SER A 75 6.94 11.62 -6.20
C SER A 75 7.26 10.55 -5.16
N VAL A 76 8.46 10.60 -4.57
CA VAL A 76 8.84 9.65 -3.51
C VAL A 76 8.01 9.87 -2.25
N LEU A 77 7.74 11.12 -1.84
CA LEU A 77 6.89 11.39 -0.69
C LEU A 77 5.48 10.82 -0.87
N VAL A 78 4.90 10.97 -2.07
CA VAL A 78 3.57 10.41 -2.39
C VAL A 78 3.58 8.88 -2.33
N GLU A 79 4.57 8.21 -2.93
CA GLU A 79 4.64 6.75 -2.92
C GLU A 79 4.95 6.19 -1.51
N ASN A 80 5.79 6.88 -0.74
CA ASN A 80 6.07 6.54 0.64
C ASN A 80 4.83 6.68 1.51
N ASP A 81 4.09 7.79 1.37
CA ASP A 81 2.93 8.04 2.22
C ASP A 81 1.75 7.09 1.95
N ARG A 82 1.71 6.47 0.77
CA ARG A 82 0.74 5.40 0.46
C ARG A 82 0.88 4.19 1.40
N LEU A 83 2.06 3.95 1.95
CA LEU A 83 2.31 2.81 2.85
C LEU A 83 1.65 3.01 4.22
N PRO A 84 1.32 1.93 4.94
CA PRO A 84 0.94 2.04 6.36
C PRO A 84 2.03 2.79 7.13
N ALA A 85 1.65 3.65 8.09
CA ALA A 85 2.57 4.55 8.79
C ALA A 85 3.83 3.85 9.34
N GLY A 86 3.67 2.67 9.95
CA GLY A 86 4.79 1.88 10.50
C GLY A 86 5.70 1.23 9.45
N ALA A 87 5.35 1.33 8.17
CA ALA A 87 6.11 0.79 7.04
C ALA A 87 6.61 1.89 6.08
N GLN A 88 6.56 3.16 6.48
CA GLN A 88 7.11 4.28 5.73
C GLN A 88 8.62 4.44 5.99
N LEU A 89 9.35 5.02 5.02
CA LEU A 89 10.67 5.59 5.23
C LEU A 89 10.59 6.72 6.25
N ASP A 90 11.54 6.76 7.17
CA ASP A 90 11.59 7.82 8.18
C ASP A 90 12.15 9.14 7.61
N GLU A 91 12.04 10.21 8.38
CA GLU A 91 12.50 11.55 7.99
C GLU A 91 14.01 11.61 7.68
N SER A 92 14.82 10.81 8.37
CA SER A 92 16.26 10.75 8.13
C SER A 92 16.59 10.03 6.82
N GLU A 93 15.87 8.95 6.51
CA GLU A 93 15.99 8.18 5.27
C GLU A 93 15.52 9.00 4.06
N LEU A 94 14.42 9.75 4.21
CA LEU A 94 13.95 10.70 3.20
C LEU A 94 14.91 11.90 3.05
N GLY A 95 15.58 12.31 4.12
CA GLY A 95 16.63 13.34 4.10
C GLY A 95 17.82 12.97 3.22
N LEU A 96 18.29 11.71 3.29
CA LEU A 96 19.37 11.21 2.42
C LEU A 96 18.99 11.31 0.94
N LEU A 97 17.75 10.95 0.62
CA LEU A 97 17.23 11.08 -0.74
C LEU A 97 17.16 12.54 -1.19
N ARG A 98 16.59 13.41 -0.36
CA ARG A 98 16.50 14.85 -0.64
C ARG A 98 17.89 15.39 -0.98
N ASP A 99 18.88 15.08 -0.16
CA ASP A 99 20.25 15.58 -0.32
C ASP A 99 20.87 15.07 -1.62
N LEU A 100 20.68 13.79 -1.96
CA LEU A 100 21.11 13.25 -3.25
C LEU A 100 20.49 14.02 -4.43
N LEU A 101 19.18 14.26 -4.40
CA LEU A 101 18.48 14.98 -5.47
C LEU A 101 18.98 16.43 -5.60
N VAL A 102 19.16 17.14 -4.49
CA VAL A 102 19.71 18.51 -4.50
C VAL A 102 21.08 18.55 -5.16
N GLU A 103 21.98 17.66 -4.72
CA GLU A 103 23.36 17.60 -5.19
C GLU A 103 23.41 17.23 -6.68
N TYR A 104 22.60 16.24 -7.10
CA TYR A 104 22.54 15.77 -8.49
C TYR A 104 22.12 16.90 -9.43
N PHE A 105 21.04 17.59 -9.08
CA PHE A 105 20.50 18.67 -9.91
C PHE A 105 21.26 20.00 -9.80
N SER A 106 22.13 20.14 -8.81
CA SER A 106 23.05 21.28 -8.65
C SER A 106 24.40 21.03 -9.32
N GLY A 107 24.69 19.81 -9.78
CA GLY A 107 25.94 19.45 -10.46
C GLY A 107 27.16 19.42 -9.55
N ASN A 108 26.95 19.13 -8.26
CA ASN A 108 28.02 19.10 -7.26
C ASN A 108 28.87 17.82 -7.36
N GLU A 109 30.14 17.90 -6.95
CA GLU A 109 31.07 16.75 -7.01
C GLU A 109 30.76 15.68 -5.95
N THR A 110 30.02 16.04 -4.89
CA THR A 110 29.61 15.19 -3.76
C THR A 110 28.46 14.22 -4.08
N VAL A 111 27.88 14.29 -5.28
CA VAL A 111 26.78 13.43 -5.73
C VAL A 111 27.12 11.95 -5.58
N ARG A 112 28.37 11.57 -5.86
CA ARG A 112 28.80 10.17 -5.78
C ARG A 112 28.76 9.64 -4.35
N ASP A 113 29.14 10.45 -3.37
CA ASP A 113 29.12 10.06 -1.97
C ASP A 113 27.68 9.91 -1.46
N ARG A 114 26.79 10.86 -1.82
CA ARG A 114 25.36 10.77 -1.53
C ARG A 114 24.68 9.58 -2.19
N ALA A 115 25.04 9.26 -3.44
CA ALA A 115 24.53 8.10 -4.13
C ALA A 115 24.92 6.80 -3.40
N ASN A 116 26.15 6.70 -2.91
CA ASN A 116 26.59 5.54 -2.11
C ASN A 116 25.83 5.42 -0.78
N GLU A 117 25.51 6.53 -0.11
CA GLU A 117 24.69 6.52 1.11
C GLU A 117 23.27 5.98 0.84
N VAL A 118 22.63 6.42 -0.25
CA VAL A 118 21.30 5.94 -0.63
C VAL A 118 21.35 4.48 -1.10
N LEU A 119 22.40 4.04 -1.80
CA LEU A 119 22.58 2.63 -2.16
C LEU A 119 22.76 1.74 -0.93
N ALA A 120 23.54 2.18 0.07
CA ALA A 120 23.69 1.47 1.33
C ALA A 120 22.36 1.38 2.10
N LEU A 121 21.54 2.43 2.05
CA LEU A 121 20.16 2.40 2.58
C LEU A 121 19.31 1.36 1.84
N ILE A 122 19.36 1.33 0.51
CA ILE A 122 18.63 0.34 -0.30
C ILE A 122 19.03 -1.09 0.10
N GLU A 123 20.34 -1.38 0.17
CA GLU A 123 20.85 -2.70 0.59
C GLU A 123 20.39 -3.08 2.01
N ARG A 124 20.34 -2.12 2.93
CA ARG A 124 19.79 -2.32 4.27
C ARG A 124 18.31 -2.69 4.21
N LYS A 125 17.50 -1.96 3.42
CA LYS A 125 16.06 -2.26 3.27
C LYS A 125 15.81 -3.63 2.63
N PHE A 126 16.62 -4.04 1.66
CA PHE A 126 16.59 -5.41 1.13
C PHE A 126 16.87 -6.45 2.22
N SER A 127 17.92 -6.22 3.02
CA SER A 127 18.32 -7.14 4.11
C SER A 127 17.27 -7.24 5.22
N GLU A 128 16.52 -6.17 5.45
CA GLU A 128 15.39 -6.11 6.39
C GLU A 128 14.10 -6.71 5.83
N GLY A 129 14.05 -7.04 4.53
CA GLY A 129 12.84 -7.48 3.84
C GLY A 129 11.84 -6.36 3.53
N ALA A 130 12.25 -5.10 3.66
CA ALA A 130 11.45 -3.91 3.38
C ALA A 130 11.45 -3.57 1.87
N PHE A 131 11.07 -4.53 1.02
CA PHE A 131 11.20 -4.43 -0.44
C PHE A 131 10.40 -3.28 -1.04
N THR A 132 9.22 -2.95 -0.49
CA THR A 132 8.43 -1.82 -0.96
C THR A 132 9.17 -0.49 -0.76
N GLN A 133 9.88 -0.33 0.36
CA GLN A 133 10.72 0.85 0.62
C GLN A 133 11.93 0.88 -0.31
N ALA A 134 12.61 -0.26 -0.50
CA ALA A 134 13.73 -0.38 -1.43
C ALA A 134 13.31 -0.02 -2.87
N ARG A 135 12.13 -0.46 -3.30
CA ARG A 135 11.57 -0.14 -4.62
C ARG A 135 11.30 1.35 -4.78
N ILE A 136 10.73 2.01 -3.77
CA ILE A 136 10.51 3.47 -3.79
C ILE A 136 11.84 4.20 -3.95
N LEU A 137 12.87 3.79 -3.20
CA LEU A 137 14.21 4.39 -3.29
C LEU A 137 14.87 4.14 -4.65
N LEU A 138 14.70 2.95 -5.25
CA LEU A 138 15.27 2.63 -6.56
C LEU A 138 14.69 3.46 -7.71
N GLN A 139 13.46 3.99 -7.59
CA GLN A 139 12.81 4.78 -8.64
C GLN A 139 13.53 6.09 -8.97
N ILE A 140 14.40 6.57 -8.09
CA ILE A 140 15.10 7.84 -8.24
C ILE A 140 16.30 7.72 -9.18
N PHE A 141 16.81 6.50 -9.40
CA PHE A 141 17.98 6.25 -10.21
C PHE A 141 17.55 6.04 -11.66
N GLU A 142 18.10 6.86 -12.56
CA GLU A 142 18.04 6.57 -13.99
C GLU A 142 18.83 5.30 -14.26
N THR A 143 18.12 4.22 -14.60
CA THR A 143 18.69 2.93 -14.96
C THR A 143 18.29 2.61 -16.39
N ASP A 144 19.18 1.92 -17.12
CA ASP A 144 18.82 1.38 -18.43
C ASP A 144 17.69 0.36 -18.29
N VAL A 145 16.98 0.12 -19.40
CA VAL A 145 15.80 -0.75 -19.42
C VAL A 145 16.13 -2.15 -18.91
N GLU A 146 17.27 -2.72 -19.29
CA GLU A 146 17.68 -4.07 -18.87
C GLU A 146 17.87 -4.14 -17.35
N THR A 147 18.58 -3.16 -16.77
CA THR A 147 18.77 -3.06 -15.31
C THR A 147 17.43 -2.89 -14.58
N LYS A 148 16.53 -2.04 -15.09
CA LYS A 148 15.19 -1.85 -14.50
C LYS A 148 14.39 -3.15 -14.48
N LEU A 149 14.35 -3.87 -15.59
CA LEU A 149 13.63 -5.14 -15.73
C LEU A 149 14.23 -6.23 -14.82
N ASN A 150 15.56 -6.32 -14.75
CA ASN A 150 16.24 -7.25 -13.86
C ASN A 150 15.95 -6.95 -12.39
N ASN A 151 16.00 -5.67 -11.99
CA ASN A 151 15.67 -5.25 -10.63
C ASN A 151 14.22 -5.56 -10.27
N GLU A 152 13.27 -5.26 -11.16
CA GLU A 152 11.85 -5.57 -10.95
C GLU A 152 11.62 -7.07 -10.75
N ARG A 153 12.22 -7.90 -11.61
CA ARG A 153 12.10 -9.36 -11.54
C ARG A 153 12.71 -9.90 -10.24
N ASN A 154 13.91 -9.46 -9.88
CA ASN A 154 14.58 -9.91 -8.66
C ASN A 154 13.80 -9.51 -7.41
N LEU A 155 13.34 -8.25 -7.35
CA LEU A 155 12.45 -7.76 -6.29
C LEU A 155 11.17 -8.60 -6.17
N PHE A 156 10.54 -8.90 -7.30
CA PHE A 156 9.34 -9.74 -7.34
C PHE A 156 9.60 -11.14 -6.74
N TYR A 157 10.68 -11.81 -7.15
CA TYR A 157 10.99 -13.14 -6.62
C TYR A 157 11.31 -13.13 -5.13
N GLU A 158 12.16 -12.20 -4.67
CA GLU A 158 12.53 -12.09 -3.26
C GLU A 158 11.34 -11.76 -2.37
N ASP A 159 10.48 -10.83 -2.80
CA ASP A 159 9.25 -10.45 -2.10
C ASP A 159 8.29 -11.64 -1.97
N MET A 160 8.08 -12.41 -3.04
CA MET A 160 7.22 -13.59 -3.00
C MET A 160 7.79 -14.72 -2.14
N ILE A 161 9.10 -15.00 -2.21
CA ILE A 161 9.77 -16.00 -1.36
C ILE A 161 9.59 -15.65 0.11
N MET A 162 9.85 -14.39 0.49
CA MET A 162 9.69 -13.94 1.87
C MET A 162 8.24 -14.07 2.32
N ARG A 163 7.26 -13.65 1.52
CA ARG A 163 5.82 -13.77 1.86
C ARG A 163 5.40 -15.21 2.16
N LEU A 164 5.86 -16.17 1.37
CA LEU A 164 5.54 -17.57 1.61
C LEU A 164 6.23 -18.14 2.85
N GLY A 165 7.43 -17.65 3.19
CA GLY A 165 8.21 -18.11 4.35
C GLY A 165 7.75 -17.53 5.69
N ILE A 166 7.00 -16.42 5.72
CA ILE A 166 6.60 -15.76 6.97
C ILE A 166 5.66 -16.65 7.81
N ARG A 167 5.97 -16.72 9.10
CA ARG A 167 5.19 -17.39 10.15
C ARG A 167 5.24 -16.58 11.44
N ARG A 168 4.20 -16.68 12.27
CA ARG A 168 4.23 -16.14 13.62
C ARG A 168 5.25 -16.92 14.47
N ARG A 169 6.08 -16.21 15.22
CA ARG A 169 7.13 -16.79 16.08
C ARG A 169 6.69 -16.98 17.53
N HIS A 170 5.73 -16.19 17.98
CA HIS A 170 5.24 -16.18 19.35
C HIS A 170 3.78 -16.63 19.38
N GLU A 171 3.52 -17.76 20.03
CA GLU A 171 2.17 -18.31 20.13
C GLU A 171 1.27 -17.40 20.99
N VAL A 172 0.04 -17.24 20.53
CA VAL A 172 -1.07 -16.63 21.25
C VAL A 172 -1.71 -17.69 22.16
N PRO A 173 -1.87 -17.40 23.47
CA PRO A 173 -2.54 -18.30 24.41
C PRO A 173 -3.93 -18.73 23.95
N THR A 174 -4.33 -19.98 24.26
CA THR A 174 -5.63 -20.53 23.85
C THR A 174 -6.82 -19.70 24.32
N GLU A 175 -6.82 -19.22 25.58
CA GLU A 175 -7.91 -18.40 26.11
C GLU A 175 -8.10 -17.09 25.33
N GLU A 176 -6.99 -16.46 24.93
CA GLU A 176 -7.00 -15.25 24.11
C GLU A 176 -7.53 -15.52 22.70
N ARG A 177 -7.17 -16.67 22.11
CA ARG A 177 -7.66 -17.11 20.80
C ARG A 177 -9.15 -17.41 20.81
N ASP A 178 -9.64 -18.14 21.81
CA ASP A 178 -11.06 -18.48 21.92
C ASP A 178 -11.89 -17.23 22.15
N GLY A 179 -11.45 -16.33 23.05
CA GLY A 179 -12.12 -15.03 23.26
C GLY A 179 -12.14 -14.15 22.00
N PHE A 180 -11.10 -14.21 21.16
CA PHE A 180 -11.10 -13.54 19.86
C PHE A 180 -12.15 -14.12 18.90
N ARG A 181 -12.20 -15.46 18.76
CA ARG A 181 -13.15 -16.14 17.89
C ARG A 181 -14.59 -15.86 18.28
N GLU A 182 -14.89 -15.87 19.58
CA GLU A 182 -16.21 -15.53 20.12
C GLU A 182 -16.59 -14.08 19.82
N THR A 183 -15.66 -13.14 19.99
CA THR A 183 -15.89 -11.73 19.65
C THR A 183 -16.19 -11.57 18.16
N ALA A 184 -15.35 -12.11 17.29
CA ALA A 184 -15.55 -12.03 15.84
C ALA A 184 -16.86 -12.68 15.37
N ALA A 185 -17.26 -13.81 15.98
CA ALA A 185 -18.50 -14.51 15.66
C ALA A 185 -19.77 -13.77 16.10
N ALA A 186 -19.68 -12.91 17.13
CA ALA A 186 -20.81 -12.16 17.66
C ALA A 186 -21.08 -10.84 16.92
N LEU A 187 -20.11 -10.34 16.15
CA LEU A 187 -20.22 -9.07 15.44
C LEU A 187 -21.10 -9.20 14.19
N GLU A 188 -21.97 -8.20 14.00
CA GLU A 188 -22.67 -7.98 12.74
C GLU A 188 -21.99 -6.87 11.94
N PRO A 189 -22.08 -6.85 10.60
CA PRO A 189 -21.48 -5.81 9.76
C PRO A 189 -21.91 -4.37 10.09
N THR A 190 -23.05 -4.21 10.76
CA THR A 190 -23.58 -2.91 11.18
C THR A 190 -23.04 -2.44 12.53
N ASP A 191 -22.29 -3.27 13.25
CA ASP A 191 -21.65 -2.93 14.52
C ASP A 191 -20.28 -2.27 14.29
N ASP A 192 -20.30 -1.01 13.84
CA ASP A 192 -19.09 -0.25 13.51
C ASP A 192 -18.08 -0.19 14.68
N GLU A 193 -18.56 0.05 15.90
CA GLU A 193 -17.71 0.19 17.09
C GLU A 193 -17.12 -1.15 17.48
N GLY A 194 -17.92 -2.23 17.51
CA GLY A 194 -17.42 -3.57 17.80
C GLY A 194 -16.39 -4.06 16.77
N ILE A 195 -16.59 -3.77 15.49
CA ILE A 195 -15.62 -4.10 14.44
C ILE A 195 -14.33 -3.30 14.63
N LYS A 196 -14.41 -1.98 14.88
CA LYS A 196 -13.22 -1.15 15.12
C LYS A 196 -12.47 -1.59 16.37
N GLU A 197 -13.17 -1.97 17.43
CA GLU A 197 -12.56 -2.50 18.66
C GLU A 197 -11.82 -3.82 18.39
N LEU A 198 -12.43 -4.75 17.65
CA LEU A 198 -11.80 -6.00 17.25
C LEU A 198 -10.52 -5.76 16.43
N LEU A 199 -10.59 -4.88 15.42
CA LEU A 199 -9.43 -4.54 14.58
C LEU A 199 -8.34 -3.81 15.37
N SER A 200 -8.73 -2.94 16.31
CA SER A 200 -7.79 -2.28 17.22
C SER A 200 -7.08 -3.29 18.11
N ARG A 201 -7.81 -4.26 18.67
CA ARG A 201 -7.25 -5.34 19.49
C ARG A 201 -6.25 -6.18 18.70
N LEU A 202 -6.61 -6.56 17.47
CA LEU A 202 -5.71 -7.27 16.54
C LEU A 202 -4.40 -6.52 16.29
N ALA A 203 -4.50 -5.21 16.07
CA ALA A 203 -3.34 -4.37 15.83
C ALA A 203 -2.45 -4.23 17.08
N HIS A 204 -3.03 -3.91 18.25
CA HIS A 204 -2.25 -3.57 19.44
C HIS A 204 -1.75 -4.78 20.23
N GLU A 205 -2.52 -5.86 20.30
CA GLU A 205 -2.16 -7.06 21.07
C GLU A 205 -1.38 -8.07 20.22
N TYR A 206 -1.73 -8.21 18.93
CA TYR A 206 -1.20 -9.26 18.07
C TYR A 206 -0.41 -8.76 16.86
N TYR A 207 -0.29 -7.43 16.68
CA TYR A 207 0.42 -6.80 15.58
C TYR A 207 -0.11 -7.21 14.19
N VAL A 208 -1.42 -7.45 14.10
CA VAL A 208 -2.13 -7.77 12.85
C VAL A 208 -2.98 -6.56 12.45
N HIS A 209 -2.54 -5.84 11.43
CA HIS A 209 -3.19 -4.61 10.99
C HIS A 209 -3.97 -4.88 9.70
N PHE A 210 -5.29 -4.85 9.76
CA PHE A 210 -6.14 -4.84 8.57
C PHE A 210 -6.36 -3.40 8.11
N CYS A 211 -5.97 -3.11 6.88
CA CYS A 211 -5.94 -1.76 6.33
C CYS A 211 -6.79 -1.65 5.07
N LEU A 212 -7.39 -0.47 4.88
CA LEU A 212 -8.03 -0.05 3.65
C LEU A 212 -7.23 1.11 3.05
N ASP A 213 -7.09 1.14 1.74
CA ASP A 213 -6.48 2.23 0.99
C ASP A 213 -7.51 3.36 0.84
N ILE A 214 -7.46 4.36 1.72
CA ILE A 214 -8.46 5.43 1.85
C ILE A 214 -7.81 6.79 2.17
N ARG A 215 -8.57 7.86 1.91
CA ARG A 215 -8.22 9.23 2.30
C ARG A 215 -9.02 9.66 3.51
N SER A 216 -8.43 10.49 4.36
CA SER A 216 -9.21 11.16 5.41
C SER A 216 -10.30 12.03 4.78
N ALA A 217 -11.55 11.78 5.14
CA ALA A 217 -12.70 12.57 4.69
C ALA A 217 -12.59 14.04 5.15
N GLU A 218 -12.06 14.27 6.36
CA GLU A 218 -11.83 15.61 6.90
C GLU A 218 -10.76 16.35 6.10
N ALA A 219 -9.59 15.72 5.91
CA ALA A 219 -8.50 16.31 5.13
C ALA A 219 -8.92 16.54 3.67
N THR A 220 -9.76 15.66 3.11
CA THR A 220 -10.27 15.81 1.74
C THR A 220 -11.15 17.05 1.64
N LYS A 221 -12.04 17.28 2.60
CA LYS A 221 -12.87 18.51 2.67
C LYS A 221 -12.01 19.76 2.85
N GLU A 222 -10.96 19.68 3.66
CA GLU A 222 -10.03 20.79 3.88
C GLU A 222 -9.27 21.16 2.61
N TRP A 223 -8.66 20.18 1.95
CA TRP A 223 -7.92 20.38 0.69
C TRP A 223 -8.82 20.80 -0.47
N ALA A 224 -10.06 20.29 -0.52
CA ALA A 224 -11.04 20.73 -1.51
C ALA A 224 -11.36 22.22 -1.36
N ARG A 225 -11.55 22.71 -0.12
CA ARG A 225 -11.73 24.14 0.18
C ARG A 225 -10.48 24.95 -0.09
N PHE A 226 -9.31 24.43 0.24
CA PHE A 226 -8.03 25.08 -0.04
C PHE A 226 -7.85 25.31 -1.55
N GLY A 227 -8.20 24.31 -2.37
CA GLY A 227 -8.11 24.34 -3.82
C GLY A 227 -9.14 25.23 -4.52
N GLU A 228 -10.10 25.85 -3.82
CA GLU A 228 -11.06 26.81 -4.43
C GLU A 228 -10.38 28.09 -4.94
N VAL A 229 -9.10 28.32 -4.59
CA VAL A 229 -8.30 29.45 -5.08
C VAL A 229 -7.79 29.27 -6.52
N VAL A 230 -7.92 28.07 -7.09
CA VAL A 230 -7.58 27.76 -8.50
C VAL A 230 -8.82 27.28 -9.25
N ASP A 231 -8.73 27.18 -10.59
CA ASP A 231 -9.83 26.62 -11.38
C ASP A 231 -10.06 25.13 -11.07
N GLU A 232 -11.24 24.64 -11.45
CA GLU A 232 -11.69 23.28 -11.17
C GLU A 232 -10.74 22.20 -11.72
N SER A 233 -10.19 22.39 -12.91
CA SER A 233 -9.28 21.40 -13.51
C SER A 233 -7.95 21.32 -12.75
N MET A 234 -7.41 22.46 -12.31
CA MET A 234 -6.22 22.53 -11.48
C MET A 234 -6.48 21.98 -10.08
N ARG A 235 -7.63 22.28 -9.48
CA ARG A 235 -8.06 21.71 -8.21
C ARG A 235 -8.12 20.19 -8.28
N ASP A 236 -8.72 19.63 -9.32
CA ASP A 236 -8.82 18.17 -9.48
C ASP A 236 -7.44 17.52 -9.62
N ARG A 237 -6.48 18.19 -10.29
CA ARG A 237 -5.09 17.70 -10.38
C ARG A 237 -4.38 17.72 -9.03
N LEU A 238 -4.55 18.78 -8.24
CA LEU A 238 -4.02 18.85 -6.87
C LEU A 238 -4.63 17.74 -6.01
N LEU A 239 -5.96 17.60 -6.07
CA LEU A 239 -6.70 16.59 -5.32
C LEU A 239 -6.39 15.16 -5.78
N LYS A 240 -5.66 14.91 -6.87
CA LYS A 240 -5.15 13.56 -7.15
C LYS A 240 -4.05 13.12 -6.18
N TYR A 241 -3.35 14.07 -5.56
CA TYR A 241 -2.20 13.79 -4.69
C TYR A 241 -2.42 14.17 -3.23
N VAL A 242 -3.28 15.17 -2.94
CA VAL A 242 -3.52 15.66 -1.58
C VAL A 242 -5.02 15.71 -1.22
N PRO A 243 -5.42 15.30 0.00
CA PRO A 243 -4.59 14.58 0.97
C PRO A 243 -4.15 13.21 0.40
N PRO A 244 -3.04 12.66 0.89
CA PRO A 244 -2.51 11.39 0.40
C PRO A 244 -3.51 10.25 0.62
N LEU A 245 -3.65 9.43 -0.41
CA LEU A 245 -4.29 8.13 -0.35
C LEU A 245 -3.31 7.16 0.31
N ARG A 246 -3.73 6.46 1.38
CA ARG A 246 -2.86 5.53 2.09
C ARG A 246 -3.59 4.35 2.70
N TRP A 247 -2.86 3.30 2.99
CA TRP A 247 -3.33 2.16 3.78
C TRP A 247 -3.50 2.56 5.26
N ARG A 248 -4.76 2.67 5.71
CA ARG A 248 -5.13 3.00 7.10
C ARG A 248 -5.92 1.87 7.74
N SER A 249 -5.69 1.63 9.03
CA SER A 249 -6.57 0.72 9.78
C SER A 249 -7.90 1.43 10.08
N PRO A 250 -9.07 0.77 9.88
CA PRO A 250 -10.37 1.41 10.06
C PRO A 250 -10.61 2.04 11.45
N PHE A 251 -10.00 1.47 12.50
CA PHE A 251 -10.12 1.99 13.86
C PHE A 251 -9.40 3.33 14.10
N LEU A 252 -8.47 3.73 13.21
CA LEU A 252 -7.77 5.00 13.29
C LEU A 252 -8.56 6.16 12.66
N VAL A 253 -9.62 5.85 11.90
CA VAL A 253 -10.43 6.84 11.18
C VAL A 253 -11.71 7.14 11.98
N ALA A 254 -11.75 8.34 12.55
CA ALA A 254 -12.86 8.81 13.37
C ALA A 254 -14.05 9.28 12.51
N GLY A 255 -15.27 8.97 12.96
CA GLY A 255 -16.51 9.55 12.42
C GLY A 255 -17.01 8.98 11.09
N GLU A 256 -16.40 7.93 10.56
CA GLU A 256 -16.83 7.23 9.34
C GLU A 256 -17.11 5.74 9.66
N SER A 257 -18.13 5.15 9.02
CA SER A 257 -18.48 3.73 9.24
C SER A 257 -17.53 2.79 8.50
N VAL A 258 -17.37 1.54 8.96
CA VAL A 258 -16.47 0.58 8.29
C VAL A 258 -16.99 0.19 6.90
N ILE A 259 -18.31 0.28 6.71
CA ILE A 259 -18.97 0.07 5.42
C ILE A 259 -18.66 1.21 4.45
N GLU A 260 -18.74 2.47 4.88
CA GLU A 260 -18.38 3.63 4.03
C GLU A 260 -16.90 3.60 3.66
N MET A 261 -16.01 3.29 4.60
CA MET A 261 -14.59 3.13 4.31
C MET A 261 -14.34 2.02 3.28
N ALA A 262 -14.98 0.87 3.42
CA ALA A 262 -14.89 -0.22 2.45
C ALA A 262 -15.43 0.21 1.08
N THR A 263 -16.54 0.95 1.04
CA THR A 263 -17.12 1.49 -0.20
C THR A 263 -16.13 2.42 -0.90
N ASN A 264 -15.49 3.32 -0.14
CA ASN A 264 -14.50 4.27 -0.65
C ASN A 264 -13.23 3.57 -1.13
N HIS A 265 -12.87 2.43 -0.54
CA HIS A 265 -11.74 1.61 -0.94
C HIS A 265 -12.01 0.79 -2.21
N LEU A 266 -13.19 0.17 -2.31
CA LEU A 266 -13.58 -0.80 -3.34
C LEU A 266 -13.90 -0.15 -4.69
N GLN A 267 -12.97 0.65 -5.19
CA GLN A 267 -13.01 1.32 -6.50
C GLN A 267 -12.37 0.43 -7.58
N PRO A 268 -12.52 0.75 -8.88
CA PRO A 268 -11.93 -0.05 -9.96
C PRO A 268 -10.44 -0.34 -9.80
N GLU A 269 -9.67 0.61 -9.27
CA GLU A 269 -8.23 0.49 -9.03
C GLU A 269 -7.92 -0.56 -7.94
N ALA A 270 -8.79 -0.71 -6.93
CA ALA A 270 -8.63 -1.76 -5.93
C ALA A 270 -8.88 -3.15 -6.53
N THR A 271 -9.85 -3.26 -7.44
CA THR A 271 -10.14 -4.51 -8.17
C THR A 271 -8.99 -4.89 -9.10
N GLU A 272 -8.40 -3.91 -9.79
CA GLU A 272 -7.19 -4.11 -10.59
C GLU A 272 -6.04 -4.66 -9.74
N ARG A 273 -5.68 -3.98 -8.65
CA ARG A 273 -4.61 -4.42 -7.74
C ARG A 273 -4.87 -5.81 -7.17
N TYR A 274 -6.13 -6.11 -6.83
CA TYR A 274 -6.55 -7.42 -6.35
C TYR A 274 -6.26 -8.51 -7.40
N VAL A 275 -6.74 -8.35 -8.64
CA VAL A 275 -6.50 -9.32 -9.72
C VAL A 275 -5.01 -9.47 -10.01
N GLN A 276 -4.28 -8.36 -10.08
CA GLN A 276 -2.84 -8.38 -10.32
C GLN A 276 -2.11 -9.17 -9.23
N ARG A 277 -2.48 -9.02 -7.95
CA ARG A 277 -1.93 -9.85 -6.87
C ARG A 277 -2.25 -11.33 -7.06
N LEU A 278 -3.49 -11.64 -7.46
CA LEU A 278 -3.87 -13.03 -7.70
C LEU A 278 -2.99 -13.69 -8.77
N ILE A 279 -2.79 -12.97 -9.88
CA ILE A 279 -1.99 -13.41 -11.02
C ILE A 279 -0.50 -13.47 -10.65
N LYS A 280 0.04 -12.45 -9.95
CA LYS A 280 1.43 -12.43 -9.47
C LYS A 280 1.75 -13.65 -8.63
N MET A 281 0.90 -13.98 -7.67
CA MET A 281 1.10 -15.14 -6.81
C MET A 281 1.07 -16.45 -7.61
N CYS A 282 0.10 -16.61 -8.52
CA CYS A 282 0.02 -17.79 -9.39
C CYS A 282 1.26 -17.91 -10.31
N TYR A 283 1.68 -16.80 -10.90
CA TYR A 283 2.87 -16.74 -11.74
C TYR A 283 4.13 -17.14 -10.97
N PHE A 284 4.30 -16.62 -9.74
CA PHE A 284 5.40 -17.01 -8.87
C PHE A 284 5.40 -18.51 -8.56
N LEU A 285 4.27 -19.07 -8.13
CA LEU A 285 4.18 -20.49 -7.76
C LEU A 285 4.53 -21.42 -8.94
N LEU A 286 4.23 -21.01 -10.17
CA LEU A 286 4.58 -21.77 -11.37
C LEU A 286 6.06 -21.67 -11.77
N LEU A 287 6.72 -20.58 -11.38
CA LEU A 287 8.15 -20.38 -11.63
C LEU A 287 9.02 -20.97 -10.52
N ALA A 288 8.48 -21.12 -9.32
CA ALA A 288 9.20 -21.65 -8.18
C ALA A 288 9.74 -23.06 -8.47
N SER A 289 11.03 -23.26 -8.23
CA SER A 289 11.65 -24.58 -8.34
C SER A 289 11.34 -25.41 -7.10
N GLY A 290 10.47 -26.40 -7.23
CA GLY A 290 10.13 -27.35 -6.15
C GLY A 290 8.67 -27.27 -5.71
N ASP A 291 8.35 -28.02 -4.66
CA ASP A 291 7.03 -28.02 -4.02
C ASP A 291 6.96 -26.85 -3.03
N THR A 292 6.09 -25.89 -3.33
CA THR A 292 5.84 -24.71 -2.49
C THR A 292 4.82 -25.00 -1.39
N GLY A 293 4.03 -26.09 -1.51
CA GLY A 293 2.90 -26.42 -0.65
C GLY A 293 1.64 -25.62 -0.94
N PHE A 294 1.64 -24.76 -1.97
CA PHE A 294 0.53 -23.85 -2.30
C PHE A 294 -0.01 -24.02 -3.73
N GLU A 295 0.32 -25.12 -4.40
CA GLU A 295 -0.10 -25.43 -5.77
C GLU A 295 -1.63 -25.52 -5.90
N SER A 296 -2.32 -25.84 -4.81
CA SER A 296 -3.79 -25.80 -4.71
C SER A 296 -4.37 -24.44 -5.13
N TYR A 297 -3.65 -23.35 -4.89
CA TYR A 297 -4.04 -21.99 -5.26
C TYR A 297 -4.12 -21.78 -6.78
N ILE A 298 -3.24 -22.43 -7.55
CA ILE A 298 -3.26 -22.36 -9.02
C ILE A 298 -4.60 -22.88 -9.54
N TYR A 299 -5.12 -23.94 -8.94
CA TYR A 299 -6.42 -24.50 -9.31
C TYR A 299 -7.59 -23.59 -8.91
N SER A 300 -7.53 -22.94 -7.74
CA SER A 300 -8.51 -21.93 -7.34
C SER A 300 -8.57 -20.76 -8.34
N LEU A 301 -7.41 -20.23 -8.76
CA LEU A 301 -7.38 -19.14 -9.73
C LEU A 301 -7.85 -19.57 -11.12
N LEU A 302 -7.47 -20.77 -11.58
CA LEU A 302 -7.94 -21.33 -12.84
C LEU A 302 -9.46 -21.50 -12.87
N ALA A 303 -10.03 -22.05 -11.79
CA ALA A 303 -11.47 -22.25 -11.67
C ALA A 303 -12.21 -20.91 -11.63
N TRP A 304 -11.81 -20.00 -10.73
CA TRP A 304 -12.44 -18.70 -10.59
C TRP A 304 -12.35 -17.87 -11.89
N SER A 305 -11.18 -17.79 -12.52
CA SER A 305 -11.01 -17.01 -13.74
C SER A 305 -11.86 -17.56 -14.88
N ARG A 306 -12.00 -18.89 -15.00
CA ARG A 306 -12.86 -19.52 -16.00
C ARG A 306 -14.34 -19.31 -15.70
N ASP A 307 -14.76 -19.61 -14.48
CA ASP A 307 -16.17 -19.72 -14.11
C ASP A 307 -16.81 -18.34 -13.86
N GLU A 308 -16.04 -17.41 -13.28
CA GLU A 308 -16.52 -16.09 -12.90
C GLU A 308 -16.20 -14.99 -13.92
N VAL A 309 -15.09 -15.15 -14.67
CA VAL A 309 -14.58 -14.11 -15.59
C VAL A 309 -14.50 -14.58 -17.06
N ASN A 310 -14.63 -15.88 -17.33
CA ASN A 310 -14.45 -16.50 -18.65
C ASN A 310 -13.04 -16.28 -19.25
N VAL A 311 -12.00 -16.37 -18.41
CA VAL A 311 -10.59 -16.23 -18.80
C VAL A 311 -9.87 -17.58 -18.68
N ASP A 312 -9.21 -18.01 -19.76
CA ASP A 312 -8.34 -19.19 -19.78
C ASP A 312 -6.92 -18.84 -19.28
N VAL A 313 -6.72 -18.93 -17.97
CA VAL A 313 -5.44 -18.62 -17.32
C VAL A 313 -4.28 -19.48 -17.85
N LYS A 314 -4.54 -20.68 -18.41
CA LYS A 314 -3.47 -21.52 -19.00
C LYS A 314 -2.83 -20.87 -20.22
N ARG A 315 -3.55 -20.00 -20.93
CA ARG A 315 -3.02 -19.21 -22.06
C ARG A 315 -2.39 -17.90 -21.59
N LEU A 316 -2.90 -17.36 -20.48
CA LEU A 316 -2.46 -16.10 -19.92
C LEU A 316 -1.04 -16.17 -19.34
N LEU A 317 -0.69 -17.28 -18.68
CA LEU A 317 0.61 -17.41 -18.01
C LEU A 317 1.80 -17.47 -18.98
N PRO A 318 1.76 -18.25 -20.08
CA PRO A 318 2.78 -18.16 -21.12
C PRO A 318 2.88 -16.77 -21.76
N PHE A 319 1.75 -16.06 -21.89
CA PHE A 319 1.73 -14.68 -22.38
C PHE A 319 2.48 -13.74 -21.42
N ILE A 320 2.20 -13.81 -20.12
CA ILE A 320 2.92 -13.02 -19.09
C ILE A 320 4.41 -13.33 -19.14
N HIS A 321 4.79 -14.61 -19.17
CA HIS A 321 6.19 -15.00 -19.20
C HIS A 321 6.92 -14.47 -20.43
N ARG A 322 6.30 -14.61 -21.61
CA ARG A 322 6.87 -14.10 -22.86
C ARG A 322 7.05 -12.57 -22.83
N ARG A 323 6.00 -11.83 -22.46
CA ARG A 323 6.05 -10.36 -22.44
C ARG A 323 7.08 -9.83 -21.43
N SER A 324 7.08 -10.38 -20.21
CA SER A 324 7.94 -9.91 -19.12
C SER A 324 9.40 -10.35 -19.21
N VAL A 325 9.73 -11.34 -20.04
CA VAL A 325 11.11 -11.88 -20.16
C VAL A 325 11.72 -11.64 -21.54
N LEU A 326 10.92 -11.68 -22.60
CA LEU A 326 11.44 -11.63 -23.98
C LEU A 326 11.20 -10.28 -24.67
N ASP A 327 10.12 -9.57 -24.34
CA ASP A 327 9.69 -8.39 -25.09
C ASP A 327 10.11 -7.05 -24.43
N GLU A 328 11.05 -7.07 -23.48
CA GLU A 328 11.55 -5.90 -22.73
C GLU A 328 10.46 -5.08 -22.00
N ILE A 329 9.30 -5.69 -21.70
CA ILE A 329 8.21 -5.06 -20.96
C ILE A 329 8.30 -5.41 -19.48
N GLY A 330 8.05 -4.44 -18.60
CA GLY A 330 8.01 -4.69 -17.15
C GLY A 330 6.95 -5.71 -16.75
N LEU A 331 7.17 -6.42 -15.64
CA LEU A 331 6.16 -7.36 -15.12
C LEU A 331 4.89 -6.61 -14.74
N GLN A 332 5.00 -5.45 -14.09
CA GLN A 332 3.86 -4.62 -13.74
C GLN A 332 3.10 -4.14 -14.98
N GLU A 333 3.80 -3.63 -16.00
CA GLU A 333 3.20 -3.18 -17.26
C GLU A 333 2.48 -4.33 -17.97
N THR A 334 3.07 -5.52 -17.97
CA THR A 334 2.44 -6.74 -18.50
C THR A 334 1.15 -7.11 -17.75
N LEU A 335 1.13 -6.92 -16.43
CA LEU A 335 -0.04 -7.22 -15.60
C LEU A 335 -1.15 -6.18 -15.76
N ASP A 336 -0.79 -4.92 -15.99
CA ASP A 336 -1.73 -3.86 -16.36
C ASP A 336 -2.42 -4.23 -17.68
N GLU A 337 -1.65 -4.61 -18.72
CA GLU A 337 -2.20 -5.10 -19.99
C GLU A 337 -3.15 -6.29 -19.78
N VAL A 338 -2.72 -7.28 -19.00
CA VAL A 338 -3.52 -8.48 -18.71
C VAL A 338 -4.83 -8.14 -18.02
N TYR A 339 -4.83 -7.23 -17.04
CA TYR A 339 -6.05 -6.83 -16.38
C TYR A 339 -7.01 -6.13 -17.35
N GLN A 340 -6.51 -5.16 -18.11
CA GLN A 340 -7.32 -4.38 -19.05
C GLN A 340 -7.94 -5.26 -20.14
N ASP A 341 -7.15 -6.16 -20.72
CA ASP A 341 -7.59 -6.98 -21.86
C ASP A 341 -8.50 -8.14 -21.46
N PHE A 342 -8.30 -8.73 -20.28
CA PHE A 342 -8.97 -9.99 -19.92
C PHE A 342 -9.98 -9.86 -18.77
N TYR A 343 -9.79 -8.92 -17.83
CA TYR A 343 -10.56 -8.88 -16.59
C TYR A 343 -11.46 -7.64 -16.45
N ALA A 344 -10.99 -6.47 -16.87
CA ALA A 344 -11.62 -5.18 -16.57
C ALA A 344 -13.10 -5.11 -16.96
N ALA A 345 -13.45 -5.49 -18.20
CA ALA A 345 -14.83 -5.38 -18.70
C ALA A 345 -15.82 -6.30 -17.97
N THR A 346 -15.39 -7.49 -17.54
CA THR A 346 -16.25 -8.44 -16.83
C THR A 346 -16.38 -8.06 -15.36
N LEU A 347 -15.28 -7.68 -14.72
CA LEU A 347 -15.28 -7.30 -13.31
C LEU A 347 -15.99 -5.97 -13.06
N ALA A 348 -15.88 -4.99 -13.96
CA ALA A 348 -16.63 -3.74 -13.85
C ALA A 348 -18.15 -3.96 -13.83
N LYS A 349 -18.66 -5.04 -14.44
CA LYS A 349 -20.09 -5.40 -14.41
C LYS A 349 -20.49 -6.19 -13.15
N ARG A 350 -19.52 -6.85 -12.51
CA ARG A 350 -19.74 -7.72 -11.36
C ARG A 350 -19.52 -7.01 -10.03
N LEU A 351 -18.61 -6.03 -10.02
CA LEU A 351 -18.35 -5.22 -8.84
C LEU A 351 -19.60 -4.40 -8.54
N ASP A 352 -20.38 -4.88 -7.60
CA ASP A 352 -21.52 -4.18 -7.05
C ASP A 352 -21.11 -3.57 -5.71
N GLY A 353 -20.86 -2.27 -5.72
CA GLY A 353 -20.57 -1.47 -4.54
C GLY A 353 -21.81 -1.13 -3.71
N SER A 354 -22.95 -1.81 -3.93
CA SER A 354 -24.13 -1.62 -3.11
C SER A 354 -23.84 -1.98 -1.65
N ARG A 355 -24.43 -1.19 -0.75
CA ARG A 355 -24.28 -1.37 0.69
C ARG A 355 -24.57 -2.80 1.15
N GLU A 356 -25.62 -3.44 0.61
CA GLU A 356 -26.00 -4.81 0.93
C GLU A 356 -24.89 -5.82 0.60
N LYS A 357 -24.23 -5.67 -0.55
CA LYS A 357 -23.12 -6.55 -0.95
C LYS A 357 -21.90 -6.34 -0.08
N ILE A 358 -21.58 -5.10 0.26
CA ILE A 358 -20.46 -4.77 1.15
C ILE A 358 -20.71 -5.30 2.56
N GLU A 359 -21.93 -5.17 3.09
CA GLU A 359 -22.34 -5.80 4.36
C GLU A 359 -22.23 -7.33 4.29
N GLY A 360 -22.62 -7.94 3.17
CA GLY A 360 -22.42 -9.36 2.91
C GLY A 360 -20.95 -9.78 2.93
N ALA A 361 -20.07 -8.98 2.31
CA ALA A 361 -18.63 -9.22 2.29
C ALA A 361 -18.01 -9.12 3.69
N TRP A 362 -18.39 -8.11 4.47
CA TRP A 362 -17.99 -7.97 5.87
C TRP A 362 -18.44 -9.16 6.71
N ARG A 363 -19.69 -9.63 6.53
CA ARG A 363 -20.17 -10.82 7.24
C ARG A 363 -19.35 -12.06 6.87
N GLY A 364 -19.00 -12.21 5.60
CA GLY A 364 -18.11 -13.27 5.11
C GLY A 364 -16.74 -13.20 5.78
N PHE A 365 -16.12 -12.02 5.78
CA PHE A 365 -14.83 -11.79 6.41
C PHE A 365 -14.85 -12.06 7.93
N LEU A 366 -15.82 -11.52 8.68
CA LEU A 366 -15.94 -11.74 10.13
C LEU A 366 -16.14 -13.23 10.45
N LYS A 367 -16.94 -13.92 9.64
CA LYS A 367 -17.13 -15.36 9.77
C LYS A 367 -15.82 -16.10 9.53
N GLU A 368 -15.08 -15.77 8.48
CA GLU A 368 -13.78 -16.38 8.17
C GLU A 368 -12.81 -16.17 9.35
N LEU A 369 -12.71 -14.93 9.80
CA LEU A 369 -11.86 -14.51 10.91
C LEU A 369 -12.20 -15.26 12.22
N SER A 370 -13.49 -15.50 12.49
CA SER A 370 -13.94 -16.27 13.66
C SER A 370 -13.54 -17.75 13.65
N THR A 371 -13.18 -18.28 12.48
CA THR A 371 -12.76 -19.69 12.32
C THR A 371 -11.24 -19.87 12.31
N MET A 372 -10.49 -18.78 12.15
CA MET A 372 -9.03 -18.82 12.04
C MET A 372 -8.34 -19.06 13.38
N ASP A 373 -7.18 -19.69 13.34
CA ASP A 373 -6.22 -19.67 14.44
C ASP A 373 -5.29 -18.46 14.30
N LEU A 374 -5.28 -17.58 15.30
CA LEU A 374 -4.37 -16.42 15.32
C LEU A 374 -2.89 -16.84 15.24
N ASN A 375 -2.56 -18.08 15.63
CA ASN A 375 -1.19 -18.60 15.50
C ASN A 375 -0.73 -18.78 14.06
N ASP A 376 -1.66 -18.96 13.13
CA ASP A 376 -1.36 -19.12 11.72
C ASP A 376 -1.31 -17.75 10.99
N ILE A 377 -1.71 -16.67 11.67
CA ILE A 377 -1.70 -15.31 11.13
C ILE A 377 -0.42 -14.60 11.59
N PRO A 378 0.55 -14.34 10.68
CA PRO A 378 1.75 -13.63 11.06
C PRO A 378 1.47 -12.17 11.42
N PRO A 379 2.34 -11.53 12.23
CA PRO A 379 2.32 -10.08 12.39
C PRO A 379 2.55 -9.33 11.06
N GLY A 380 1.85 -8.24 10.82
CA GLY A 380 2.02 -7.41 9.62
C GLY A 380 0.81 -6.57 9.27
N HIS A 381 0.92 -5.90 8.12
CA HIS A 381 -0.16 -5.11 7.51
C HIS A 381 -0.79 -5.86 6.35
N TYR A 382 -2.12 -5.85 6.30
CA TYR A 382 -2.94 -6.64 5.41
C TYR A 382 -3.94 -5.75 4.68
N ASP A 383 -4.14 -6.03 3.40
CA ASP A 383 -5.15 -5.42 2.56
C ASP A 383 -6.51 -6.02 2.87
N LEU A 384 -7.27 -5.36 3.74
CA LEU A 384 -8.64 -5.75 4.09
C LEU A 384 -9.56 -5.77 2.87
N GLY A 385 -9.33 -4.86 1.91
CA GLY A 385 -10.10 -4.82 0.67
C GLY A 385 -9.94 -6.09 -0.15
N GLY A 386 -8.75 -6.70 -0.15
CA GLY A 386 -8.50 -8.00 -0.76
C GLY A 386 -9.39 -9.11 -0.17
N PHE A 387 -9.52 -9.17 1.16
CA PHE A 387 -10.41 -10.13 1.83
C PHE A 387 -11.89 -9.86 1.51
N LEU A 388 -12.29 -8.59 1.44
CA LEU A 388 -13.67 -8.24 1.06
C LEU A 388 -13.94 -8.58 -0.41
N LEU A 389 -12.97 -8.39 -1.30
CA LEU A 389 -13.06 -8.74 -2.72
C LEU A 389 -13.14 -10.25 -2.95
N ASP A 390 -12.48 -11.08 -2.13
CA ASP A 390 -12.68 -12.54 -2.16
C ASP A 390 -14.17 -12.88 -1.99
N GLN A 391 -14.81 -12.26 -1.00
CA GLN A 391 -16.23 -12.48 -0.70
C GLN A 391 -17.15 -11.91 -1.80
N LEU A 392 -16.88 -10.70 -2.30
CA LEU A 392 -17.69 -10.02 -3.32
C LEU A 392 -17.62 -10.71 -4.68
N LEU A 393 -16.42 -11.16 -5.06
CA LEU A 393 -16.16 -11.76 -6.36
C LEU A 393 -16.24 -13.29 -6.34
N GLY A 394 -16.53 -13.88 -5.17
CA GLY A 394 -16.70 -15.32 -5.01
C GLY A 394 -15.40 -16.11 -5.18
N PHE A 395 -14.24 -15.50 -4.91
CA PHE A 395 -12.97 -16.20 -4.95
C PHE A 395 -12.82 -17.09 -3.72
N LYS A 396 -12.59 -18.40 -3.95
CA LYS A 396 -12.41 -19.37 -2.87
C LYS A 396 -10.94 -19.71 -2.73
N GLN A 397 -10.35 -19.22 -1.64
CA GLN A 397 -9.00 -19.61 -1.25
C GLN A 397 -8.96 -21.13 -1.00
N PRO A 398 -7.88 -21.81 -1.42
CA PRO A 398 -7.72 -23.25 -1.16
C PRO A 398 -7.52 -23.55 0.33
N ASP A 399 -6.94 -22.59 1.05
CA ASP A 399 -6.69 -22.57 2.48
C ASP A 399 -6.98 -21.14 2.96
N PRO A 400 -7.85 -20.95 3.98
CA PRO A 400 -8.11 -19.63 4.56
C PRO A 400 -6.84 -18.89 4.97
N TYR A 401 -5.77 -19.58 5.36
CA TYR A 401 -4.52 -18.93 5.77
C TYR A 401 -3.68 -18.39 4.60
N PHE A 402 -3.92 -18.89 3.40
CA PHE A 402 -3.22 -18.43 2.20
C PHE A 402 -3.54 -16.97 1.87
N SER A 403 -4.74 -16.51 2.20
CA SER A 403 -5.16 -15.11 2.07
C SER A 403 -4.20 -14.14 2.78
N PHE A 404 -3.65 -14.51 3.94
CA PHE A 404 -2.66 -13.69 4.65
C PHE A 404 -1.30 -13.65 3.98
N LYS A 405 -0.95 -14.62 3.13
CA LYS A 405 0.28 -14.53 2.31
C LYS A 405 0.04 -13.64 1.11
N LEU A 406 -1.13 -13.75 0.52
CA LEU A 406 -1.55 -13.04 -0.69
C LEU A 406 -1.84 -11.55 -0.46
N TYR A 407 -2.56 -11.21 0.62
CA TYR A 407 -3.02 -9.85 0.92
C TYR A 407 -2.12 -9.08 1.89
N ARG A 408 -0.92 -9.58 2.16
CA ARG A 408 0.07 -8.82 2.92
C ARG A 408 0.50 -7.58 2.12
N LEU A 409 0.64 -6.43 2.76
CA LEU A 409 1.04 -5.18 2.11
C LEU A 409 2.56 -5.01 2.05
N THR A 410 3.25 -5.37 3.14
CA THR A 410 4.70 -5.15 3.31
C THR A 410 5.40 -6.32 3.96
#